data_AF-A0A953X456-F1
#
_entry.id   AF-A0A953X456-F1
#
_cell.length_a   1.000
_cell.length_b   1.000
_cell.length_c   1.000
_cell.angle_alpha   90.00
_cell.angle_beta   90.00
_cell.angle_gamma   90.00
#
_symmetry.space_group_name_H-M   'P 1'
#
loop_
_entity.id
_entity.type
_entity.pdbx_description
1 polymer ?
#
loop_
_entity_poly.entity_id
_entity_poly.type
_entity_poly.pdbx_seq_one_letter_code
_entity_poly.pdbx_strand_id
1 'polypeptide(L)'
;MSLGLTRNEFGMVDPLERVEEALEDGGWQAERDEEGTIQAVAETRWGDLGALFAYRPDPAAIHFSMTLDVKPQGAKRSAIAELIMMAN
;
A
#
# COMPACT_ATOMS: atom_id res chain seq x y z
N MET A 1 27.19 -28.09 13.63
CA MET A 1 26.04 -27.49 14.34
C MET A 1 26.24 -25.98 14.29
N SER A 2 25.78 -25.35 13.21
CA SER A 2 25.94 -23.91 13.00
C SER A 2 25.00 -23.15 13.95
N LEU A 3 25.57 -22.38 14.87
CA LEU A 3 24.88 -21.37 15.65
C LEU A 3 24.56 -20.19 14.72
N GLY A 4 23.58 -20.37 13.84
CA GLY A 4 23.15 -19.40 12.84
C GLY A 4 21.83 -18.71 13.18
N LEU A 5 21.42 -18.70 14.45
CA LEU A 5 20.18 -18.08 14.89
C LEU A 5 20.43 -17.33 16.20
N THR A 6 21.03 -16.15 16.12
CA THR A 6 20.98 -15.18 17.22
C THR A 6 21.17 -13.80 16.62
N ARG A 7 20.05 -13.10 16.37
CA ARG A 7 19.84 -11.64 16.46
C ARG A 7 18.67 -11.21 15.58
N ASN A 8 17.46 -11.69 15.86
CA ASN A 8 16.30 -10.83 15.57
C ASN A 8 15.13 -11.03 16.55
N GLU A 9 15.42 -11.53 17.75
CA GLU A 9 14.48 -11.61 18.87
C GLU A 9 14.38 -10.29 19.65
N PHE A 10 14.71 -9.16 19.01
CA PHE A 10 14.51 -7.83 19.57
C PHE A 10 13.29 -7.21 18.89
N GLY A 11 12.10 -7.50 19.44
CA GLY A 11 10.82 -6.81 19.20
C GLY A 11 10.76 -5.89 17.98
N MET A 12 10.93 -6.44 16.78
CA MET A 12 10.71 -5.66 15.57
C MET A 12 9.21 -5.49 15.47
N VAL A 13 8.77 -4.25 15.72
CA VAL A 13 7.44 -3.75 15.36
C VAL A 13 7.14 -4.27 13.96
N ASP A 14 6.00 -4.94 13.80
CA ASP A 14 5.59 -5.43 12.49
C ASP A 14 5.56 -4.22 11.53
N PRO A 15 6.32 -4.24 10.42
CA PRO A 15 6.38 -3.10 9.51
C PRO A 15 5.00 -2.66 9.00
N LEU A 16 4.03 -3.58 8.98
CA LEU A 16 2.66 -3.29 8.60
C LEU A 16 1.85 -2.52 9.67
N GLU A 17 2.22 -2.59 10.96
CA GLU A 17 1.60 -1.75 12.00
C GLU A 17 1.78 -0.26 11.68
N ARG A 18 2.94 0.13 11.11
CA ARG A 18 3.19 1.52 10.68
C ARG A 18 2.38 1.93 9.48
N VAL A 19 1.99 0.97 8.64
CA VAL A 19 1.09 1.22 7.52
C VAL A 19 -0.32 1.42 8.06
N GLU A 20 -0.76 0.59 9.01
CA GLU A 20 -2.07 0.70 9.67
C GLU A 20 -2.23 2.04 10.38
N GLU A 21 -1.24 2.46 11.18
CA GLU A 21 -1.20 3.78 11.83
C GLU A 21 -1.36 4.92 10.82
N ALA A 22 -0.61 4.88 9.71
CA ALA A 22 -0.67 5.91 8.67
C ALA A 22 -2.02 5.94 7.93
N LEU A 23 -2.64 4.77 7.73
CA LEU A 23 -3.96 4.66 7.11
C LEU A 23 -5.06 5.18 8.05
N GLU A 24 -4.96 4.87 9.35
CA GLU A 24 -5.87 5.38 10.38
C GLU A 24 -5.78 6.91 10.50
N ASP A 25 -4.57 7.47 10.59
CA ASP A 25 -4.34 8.92 10.59
C ASP A 25 -4.88 9.59 9.32
N GLY A 26 -4.82 8.88 8.19
CA GLY A 26 -5.39 9.32 6.91
C GLY A 26 -6.91 9.20 6.82
N GLY A 27 -7.57 8.53 7.77
CA GLY A 27 -9.00 8.23 7.73
C GLY A 27 -9.40 7.17 6.68
N TRP A 28 -8.47 6.31 6.28
CA TRP A 28 -8.72 5.25 5.30
C TRP A 28 -9.43 4.07 5.98
N GLN A 29 -10.31 3.41 5.23
CA GLN A 29 -10.86 2.13 5.67
C GLN A 29 -9.84 1.05 5.33
N ALA A 30 -9.28 0.38 6.33
CA ALA A 30 -8.25 -0.63 6.15
C ALA A 30 -8.59 -1.91 6.90
N GLU A 31 -8.30 -3.06 6.28
CA GLU A 31 -8.47 -4.38 6.86
C GLU A 31 -7.24 -5.24 6.58
N ARG A 32 -6.76 -5.94 7.59
CA ARG A 32 -5.67 -6.90 7.48
C ARG A 32 -6.21 -8.31 7.41
N ASP A 33 -5.89 -9.03 6.34
CA ASP A 33 -6.38 -10.38 6.11
C ASP A 33 -5.53 -11.46 6.82
N GLU A 34 -6.01 -12.70 6.76
CA GLU A 34 -5.35 -13.87 7.38
C GLU A 34 -3.96 -14.16 6.78
N GLU A 35 -3.70 -13.71 5.55
CA GLU A 35 -2.39 -13.85 4.90
C GLU A 35 -1.41 -12.73 5.34
N GLY A 36 -1.87 -11.82 6.19
CA GLY A 36 -1.08 -10.70 6.70
C GLY A 36 -0.93 -9.56 5.71
N THR A 37 -1.80 -9.47 4.70
CA THR A 37 -1.85 -8.37 3.74
C THR A 37 -2.86 -7.32 4.20
N ILE A 38 -2.56 -6.04 3.99
CA ILE A 38 -3.51 -4.94 4.28
C ILE A 38 -4.18 -4.51 2.99
N GLN A 39 -5.51 -4.49 3.00
CA GLN A 39 -6.34 -3.90 1.98
C GLN A 39 -6.90 -2.59 2.51
N ALA A 40 -6.74 -1.49 1.77
CA ALA A 40 -7.23 -0.19 2.18
C ALA A 40 -8.00 0.51 1.07
N VAL A 41 -9.03 1.27 1.44
CA VAL A 41 -9.85 2.07 0.53
C VAL A 41 -10.06 3.45 1.12
N ALA A 42 -9.93 4.47 0.27
CA ALA A 42 -10.33 5.84 0.57
C ALA A 42 -11.17 6.42 -0.56
N GLU A 43 -12.23 7.12 -0.19
CA GLU A 43 -13.00 7.94 -1.11
C GLU A 43 -12.20 9.20 -1.46
N THR A 44 -12.04 9.48 -2.76
CA THR A 44 -11.40 10.71 -3.23
C THR A 44 -12.38 11.55 -4.05
N ARG A 45 -11.96 12.77 -4.37
CA ARG A 45 -12.73 13.66 -5.27
C ARG A 45 -12.88 13.10 -6.69
N TRP A 46 -12.03 12.15 -7.09
CA TRP A 46 -11.94 11.64 -8.45
C TRP A 46 -12.47 10.20 -8.60
N GLY A 47 -12.85 9.58 -7.49
CA GLY A 47 -13.30 8.19 -7.41
C GLY A 47 -12.67 7.47 -6.22
N ASP A 48 -12.78 6.15 -6.20
CA ASP A 48 -12.25 5.34 -5.11
C ASP A 48 -10.77 5.07 -5.35
N LEU A 49 -10.00 5.19 -4.28
CA LEU A 49 -8.59 4.83 -4.27
C LEU A 49 -8.44 3.58 -3.40
N GLY A 50 -8.05 2.47 -4.03
CA GLY A 50 -7.72 1.22 -3.35
C GLY A 50 -6.21 1.03 -3.23
N ALA A 51 -5.76 0.44 -2.13
CA ALA A 51 -4.37 0.09 -1.90
C ALA A 51 -4.23 -1.30 -1.30
N LEU A 52 -3.12 -1.96 -1.64
CA LEU A 52 -2.73 -3.26 -1.10
C LEU A 52 -1.31 -3.15 -0.56
N PHE A 53 -1.05 -3.63 0.65
CA PHE A 53 0.27 -3.64 1.27
C PHE A 53 0.61 -5.04 1.78
N ALA A 54 1.81 -5.52 1.46
CA ALA A 54 2.33 -6.80 1.94
C ALA A 54 3.79 -6.66 2.36
N TYR A 55 4.15 -7.23 3.50
CA TYR A 55 5.56 -7.30 3.92
C TYR A 55 6.22 -8.56 3.37
N ARG A 56 7.36 -8.40 2.70
CA ARG A 56 8.24 -9.49 2.27
C ARG A 56 9.47 -9.49 3.16
N PRO A 57 9.84 -10.62 3.79
CA PRO A 57 11.02 -10.68 4.66
C PRO A 57 12.35 -10.84 3.88
N ASP A 58 12.31 -11.26 2.60
CA ASP A 58 13.51 -11.48 1.77
C ASP A 58 13.28 -11.05 0.30
N PRO A 59 13.81 -9.89 -0.13
CA PRO A 59 14.44 -8.86 0.71
C PRO A 59 13.40 -8.21 1.65
N ALA A 60 13.82 -7.80 2.84
CA ALA A 60 12.98 -7.13 3.82
C ALA A 60 12.43 -5.79 3.28
N ALA A 61 11.18 -5.79 2.82
CA ALA A 61 10.54 -4.62 2.22
C ALA A 61 9.01 -4.69 2.31
N ILE A 62 8.37 -3.53 2.41
CA ILE A 62 6.93 -3.41 2.20
C ILE A 62 6.70 -3.23 0.70
N HIS A 63 5.97 -4.16 0.11
CA HIS A 63 5.47 -4.06 -1.24
C HIS A 63 4.07 -3.47 -1.18
N PHE A 64 3.79 -2.53 -2.07
CA PHE A 64 2.45 -1.96 -2.14
C PHE A 64 2.05 -1.69 -3.59
N SER A 65 0.74 -1.70 -3.81
CA SER A 65 0.12 -1.22 -5.03
C SER A 65 -1.02 -0.28 -4.67
N MET A 66 -1.24 0.73 -5.51
CA MET A 66 -2.34 1.67 -5.38
C MET A 66 -3.06 1.76 -6.71
N THR A 67 -4.38 1.75 -6.65
CA THR A 67 -5.27 1.87 -7.80
C THR A 67 -6.16 3.08 -7.57
N LEU A 68 -6.14 4.03 -8.49
CA LEU A 68 -7.09 5.13 -8.53
C LEU A 68 -8.09 4.87 -9.66
N ASP A 69 -9.35 4.62 -9.31
CA ASP A 69 -10.41 4.50 -10.31
C ASP A 69 -10.94 5.90 -10.67
N VAL A 70 -10.46 6.43 -11.79
CA VAL A 70 -10.89 7.74 -12.29
C VAL A 70 -12.10 7.53 -13.20
N LYS A 71 -13.25 8.10 -12.82
CA LYS A 71 -14.46 8.01 -13.65
C LYS A 71 -14.18 8.52 -15.08
N PRO A 72 -14.61 7.81 -16.14
CA PRO A 72 -14.25 8.15 -17.51
C PRO A 72 -14.72 9.56 -17.91
N GLN A 73 -13.77 10.46 -18.15
CA GLN A 73 -14.04 11.71 -18.87
C GLN A 73 -13.58 11.52 -20.31
N GLY A 74 -14.45 10.97 -21.17
CA GLY A 74 -14.11 10.62 -22.56
C GLY A 74 -13.39 11.76 -23.32
N ALA A 75 -13.80 13.00 -23.10
CA ALA A 75 -13.19 14.19 -23.71
C ALA A 75 -11.78 14.52 -23.21
N LYS A 76 -11.38 14.04 -22.02
CA LYS A 76 -10.10 14.37 -21.37
C LYS A 76 -9.10 13.22 -21.31
N ARG A 77 -9.44 12.04 -21.86
CA ARG A 77 -8.59 10.86 -21.81
C ARG A 77 -7.17 11.12 -22.32
N SER A 78 -7.02 11.86 -23.43
CA SER A 78 -5.70 12.16 -24.00
C SER A 78 -4.86 13.04 -23.07
N ALA A 79 -5.46 14.09 -22.50
CA ALA A 79 -4.76 14.99 -21.59
C ALA A 79 -4.38 14.29 -20.27
N ILE A 80 -5.26 13.42 -19.76
CA ILE A 80 -4.97 12.60 -18.56
C ILE A 80 -3.79 11.65 -18.85
N ALA A 81 -3.77 10.99 -20.01
CA ALA A 81 -2.67 10.11 -20.38
C ALA A 81 -1.32 10.84 -20.48
N GLU A 82 -1.32 12.05 -21.05
CA GLU A 82 -0.12 12.91 -21.12
C GLU A 82 0.40 13.29 -19.74
N LEU A 83 -0.49 13.71 -18.83
CA LEU A 83 -0.12 14.03 -17.45
C LEU A 83 0.46 12.82 -16.71
N ILE A 84 -0.11 11.62 -16.91
CA ILE A 84 0.41 10.39 -16.31
C ILE A 84 1.82 10.07 -16.84
N MET A 85 2.07 10.27 -18.13
CA MET A 85 3.40 10.06 -18.71
C MET A 85 4.43 11.06 -18.18
N MET A 86 4.04 12.30 -17.88
CA MET A 86 4.95 13.32 -17.33
C MET A 86 5.30 13.10 -15.86
N ALA A 87 4.46 12.40 -15.10
CA ALA A 87 4.67 12.17 -13.67
C ALA A 87 5.62 11.00 -13.37
N ASN A 88 5.94 10.18 -14.36
CA ASN A 88 6.86 9.03 -14.27
C ASN A 88 8.21 9.36 -14.94
#